data_AF-A0A972J7M7-F1
#
_entry.id   AF-A0A972J7M7-F1
#
_cell.length_a   1.000
_cell.length_b   1.000
_cell.length_c   1.000
_cell.angle_alpha   90.00
_cell.angle_beta   90.00
_cell.angle_gamma   90.00
#
_symmetry.space_group_name_H-M   'P 1'
#
loop_
_entity.id
_entity.type
_entity.pdbx_description
1 polymer ?
#
loop_
_entity_poly.entity_id
_entity_poly.type
_entity_poly.pdbx_seq_one_letter_code
_entity_poly.pdbx_strand_id
1 'polypeptide(L)'
;MSKRLSLKETAEFIKERDNFLILSHEHPDGDTLCSGAALCSALRRIGKRACCHNNPEISEKYLSYVENYLGEPEEGDICYISVDVADQKMLPYHRDIDIDLVID
;
A
#
# COMPACT_ATOMS: atom_id res chain seq x y z
N MET A 1 -11.81 14.04 -9.80
CA MET A 1 -12.30 14.24 -8.42
C MET A 1 -12.21 12.90 -7.72
N SER A 2 -11.44 12.79 -6.65
CA SER A 2 -11.43 11.55 -5.84
C SER A 2 -12.76 11.44 -5.09
N LYS A 3 -13.35 10.25 -5.07
CA LYS A 3 -14.55 9.95 -4.28
C LYS A 3 -14.10 9.49 -2.89
N ARG A 4 -14.61 10.11 -1.83
CA ARG A 4 -14.44 9.59 -0.47
C ARG A 4 -15.33 8.36 -0.28
N LEU A 5 -14.73 7.22 0.06
CA LEU A 5 -15.44 5.98 0.37
C LEU A 5 -15.74 5.90 1.87
N SER A 6 -16.89 5.35 2.22
CA SER A 6 -17.16 4.89 3.59
C SER A 6 -16.40 3.60 3.89
N LEU A 7 -16.24 3.26 5.17
CA LEU A 7 -15.58 2.00 5.58
C LEU A 7 -16.18 0.76 4.92
N LYS A 8 -17.51 0.74 4.73
CA LYS A 8 -18.19 -0.37 4.07
C LYS A 8 -17.87 -0.41 2.57
N GLU A 9 -17.87 0.73 1.89
CA GLU A 9 -17.49 0.80 0.48
C GLU A 9 -16.03 0.41 0.27
N THR A 10 -15.12 0.85 1.15
CA THR A 10 -13.71 0.43 1.12
C THR A 10 -13.56 -1.08 1.32
N ALA A 11 -14.31 -1.66 2.26
CA ALA A 11 -14.27 -3.10 2.48
C ALA A 11 -14.79 -3.89 1.26
N GLU A 12 -15.87 -3.46 0.62
CA GLU A 12 -16.36 -4.08 -0.62
C GLU A 12 -15.36 -3.91 -1.77
N PHE A 13 -14.78 -2.72 -1.94
CA PHE A 13 -13.72 -2.46 -2.92
C PHE A 13 -12.53 -3.43 -2.77
N ILE A 14 -12.10 -3.69 -1.53
CA ILE A 14 -11.02 -4.63 -1.22
C ILE A 14 -11.44 -6.09 -1.50
N LYS A 15 -12.70 -6.47 -1.21
CA LYS A 15 -13.17 -7.84 -1.45
C LYS A 15 -13.18 -8.21 -2.94
N GLU A 16 -13.46 -7.25 -3.81
CA GLU A 16 -13.54 -7.42 -5.27
C GLU A 16 -12.18 -7.60 -5.96
N ARG A 17 -11.06 -7.41 -5.26
CA ARG A 17 -9.69 -7.48 -5.81
C ARG A 17 -8.85 -8.49 -5.06
N ASP A 18 -7.82 -9.02 -5.72
CA ASP A 18 -7.01 -10.12 -5.17
C ASP A 18 -5.50 -9.88 -5.14
N ASN A 19 -5.00 -8.80 -5.73
CA ASN A 19 -3.57 -8.52 -5.87
C ASN A 19 -3.30 -7.05 -5.54
N PHE A 20 -2.55 -6.81 -4.48
CA PHE A 20 -2.35 -5.47 -3.92
C PHE A 20 -0.88 -5.11 -3.84
N LEU A 21 -0.54 -3.93 -4.36
CA LEU A 21 0.72 -3.26 -4.07
C LEU A 21 0.46 -2.05 -3.19
N ILE A 22 1.01 -2.08 -1.97
CA ILE A 22 0.88 -1.01 -0.99
C ILE A 22 2.07 -0.07 -1.14
N LEU A 23 1.77 1.20 -1.38
CA LEU A 23 2.73 2.26 -1.66
C LEU A 23 2.84 3.21 -0.46
N SER A 24 4.07 3.62 -0.19
CA SER A 24 4.39 4.69 0.77
C SER A 24 4.78 5.97 0.02
N HIS A 25 4.80 7.09 0.74
CA HIS A 25 5.48 8.29 0.23
C HIS A 25 7.00 8.11 0.17
N GLU A 26 7.70 9.09 -0.43
CA GLU A 26 9.13 9.06 -0.74
C GLU A 26 10.01 8.80 0.48
N HIS A 27 9.81 9.51 1.57
CA HIS A 27 10.58 9.34 2.81
C HIS A 27 9.72 8.77 3.96
N PRO A 28 9.32 7.50 3.90
CA PRO A 28 8.30 6.95 4.79
C PRO A 28 8.80 6.88 6.22
N ASP A 29 7.96 7.28 7.16
CA ASP A 29 8.26 7.15 8.58
C ASP A 29 7.76 5.81 9.14
N GLY A 30 7.91 5.63 10.45
CA GLY A 30 7.50 4.39 11.10
C GLY A 30 6.00 4.14 11.04
N ASP A 31 5.18 5.19 11.02
CA ASP A 31 3.73 5.09 11.00
C ASP A 31 3.24 4.63 9.63
N THR A 32 3.73 5.26 8.56
CA THR A 32 3.45 4.87 7.17
C THR A 32 3.84 3.41 6.92
N LEU A 33 5.05 3.01 7.35
CA LEU A 33 5.58 1.66 7.12
C LEU A 33 4.83 0.60 7.92
N CYS A 34 4.57 0.84 9.21
CA CYS A 34 3.87 -0.13 10.04
C CYS A 34 2.39 -0.24 9.66
N SER A 35 1.75 0.85 9.25
CA SER A 35 0.37 0.84 8.76
C SER A 35 0.25 0.07 7.44
N GLY A 36 1.18 0.29 6.50
CA GLY A 36 1.27 -0.50 5.27
C GLY A 36 1.50 -2.00 5.56
N ALA A 37 2.42 -2.34 6.45
CA ALA A 37 2.69 -3.72 6.86
C ALA A 37 1.47 -4.38 7.54
N ALA A 38 0.76 -3.64 8.41
CA ALA A 38 -0.44 -4.12 9.07
C ALA A 38 -1.56 -4.41 8.07
N LEU A 39 -1.79 -3.50 7.11
CA LEU A 39 -2.73 -3.71 6.02
C LEU A 39 -2.33 -4.92 5.16
N CYS A 40 -1.06 -5.03 4.80
CA CYS A 40 -0.53 -6.17 4.05
C CYS A 40 -0.81 -7.50 4.79
N SER A 41 -0.56 -7.53 6.10
CA SER A 41 -0.83 -8.69 6.96
C SER A 41 -2.32 -9.04 6.97
N ALA A 42 -3.20 -8.05 7.11
CA ALA A 42 -4.64 -8.24 7.13
C ALA A 42 -5.17 -8.80 5.79
N LEU A 43 -4.73 -8.24 4.65
CA LEU A 43 -5.07 -8.70 3.31
C LEU A 43 -4.63 -10.16 3.09
N ARG A 44 -3.39 -10.49 3.45
CA ARG A 44 -2.87 -11.87 3.36
C ARG A 44 -3.71 -12.85 4.21
N ARG A 45 -4.11 -12.45 5.43
CA ARG A 45 -4.92 -13.29 6.33
C ARG A 45 -6.32 -13.60 5.78
N ILE A 46 -6.87 -12.74 4.93
CA ILE A 46 -8.16 -12.98 4.26
C ILE A 46 -7.99 -13.62 2.86
N GLY A 47 -6.80 -14.14 2.54
CA GLY A 47 -6.54 -14.90 1.32
C GLY A 47 -6.15 -14.06 0.10
N LYS A 48 -5.85 -12.77 0.28
CA LYS A 48 -5.44 -11.88 -0.81
C LYS A 48 -3.92 -11.90 -1.00
N ARG A 49 -3.46 -11.66 -2.22
CA ARG A 49 -2.05 -11.44 -2.53
C ARG A 49 -1.73 -9.98 -2.27
N ALA A 50 -0.78 -9.69 -1.40
CA ALA A 50 -0.42 -8.32 -1.06
C ALA A 50 1.07 -8.22 -0.71
N CYS A 51 1.69 -7.12 -1.08
CA CYS A 51 3.03 -6.75 -0.64
C CYS A 51 3.14 -5.22 -0.49
N CYS A 52 4.13 -4.79 0.28
CA CYS A 52 4.55 -3.39 0.35
C CYS A 52 5.66 -3.16 -0.66
N HIS A 53 5.60 -2.05 -1.39
CA HIS A 53 6.66 -1.66 -2.30
C HIS A 53 7.98 -1.50 -1.54
N ASN A 54 9.05 -2.09 -2.08
CA ASN A 54 10.39 -1.93 -1.54
C ASN A 54 10.94 -0.53 -1.86
N ASN A 55 10.51 0.46 -1.08
CA ASN A 55 10.98 1.83 -1.22
C ASN A 55 12.48 1.93 -0.80
N PRO A 56 13.39 2.33 -1.70
CA PRO A 56 14.82 2.50 -1.40
C PRO A 56 15.14 3.47 -0.26
N GLU A 57 14.23 4.39 0.07
CA GLU A 57 14.39 5.41 1.12
C GLU A 57 13.97 4.89 2.51
N ILE A 58 13.59 3.61 2.65
CA ILE A 58 13.30 3.01 3.95
C ILE A 58 14.57 3.02 4.80
N SER A 59 14.49 3.72 5.93
CA SER A 59 15.59 3.77 6.90
C SER A 59 15.80 2.39 7.56
N GLU A 60 17.07 2.00 7.75
CA GLU A 60 17.46 0.73 8.39
C GLU A 60 16.79 0.48 9.74
N LYS A 61 16.48 1.55 10.49
CA LYS A 61 15.77 1.46 11.78
C LYS A 61 14.42 0.76 11.70
N TYR A 62 13.76 0.78 10.53
CA TYR A 62 12.42 0.24 10.33
C TYR A 62 12.42 -1.09 9.56
N LEU A 63 13.52 -1.44 8.88
CA LEU A 63 13.57 -2.61 7.99
C LEU A 63 13.15 -3.91 8.69
N SER A 64 13.65 -4.18 9.89
CA SER A 64 13.33 -5.41 10.64
C SER A 64 11.84 -5.56 10.99
N TYR A 65 11.08 -4.47 10.97
CA TYR A 65 9.64 -4.50 11.23
C TYR A 65 8.82 -4.78 9.97
N VAL A 66 9.36 -4.48 8.78
CA VAL A 66 8.60 -4.49 7.52
C VAL A 66 9.15 -5.42 6.45
N GLU A 67 10.38 -5.92 6.58
CA GLU A 67 11.07 -6.72 5.56
C GLU A 67 10.25 -7.92 5.05
N ASN A 68 9.49 -8.58 5.93
CA ASN A 68 8.64 -9.73 5.58
C ASN A 68 7.40 -9.37 4.74
N TYR A 69 7.13 -8.07 4.58
CA TYR A 69 6.02 -7.54 3.78
C TYR A 69 6.49 -6.92 2.47
N LEU A 70 7.79 -6.58 2.36
CA LEU A 70 8.36 -6.03 1.14
C LEU A 70 8.36 -7.05 0.01
N GLY A 71 8.09 -6.60 -1.21
CA GLY A 71 8.12 -7.47 -2.38
C GLY A 71 7.58 -6.80 -3.63
N GLU A 72 7.37 -7.62 -4.65
CA GLU A 72 6.73 -7.25 -5.90
C GLU A 72 5.35 -7.91 -6.02
N PRO A 73 4.37 -7.24 -6.62
CA PRO A 73 3.06 -7.84 -6.83
C PRO A 73 3.15 -8.95 -7.89
N GLU A 74 2.19 -9.87 -7.88
CA GLU A 74 2.09 -10.87 -8.93
C GLU A 74 1.63 -10.21 -10.25
N GLU A 75 1.95 -10.82 -11.39
CA GLU A 75 1.49 -10.33 -12.69
C GLU A 75 -0.05 -10.31 -12.80
N GLY A 76 -0.57 -9.39 -13.62
CA GLY A 76 -2.00 -9.27 -13.92
C GLY A 76 -2.59 -7.96 -13.41
N ASP A 77 -3.84 -8.03 -12.94
CA ASP A 77 -4.58 -6.87 -12.43
C ASP A 77 -4.08 -6.50 -11.03
N ILE A 78 -3.26 -5.46 -10.93
CA ILE A 78 -2.65 -4.98 -9.69
C ILE A 78 -3.49 -3.82 -9.16
N CYS A 79 -3.94 -3.92 -7.92
CA CYS A 79 -4.54 -2.82 -7.20
C CYS A 79 -3.48 -2.03 -6.44
N TYR A 80 -3.30 -0.76 -6.80
CA TYR A 80 -2.38 0.15 -6.14
C TYR A 80 -3.08 0.88 -5.00
N ILE A 81 -2.59 0.67 -3.78
CA ILE A 81 -3.10 1.34 -2.57
C ILE A 81 -2.00 2.21 -2.00
N SER A 82 -2.28 3.48 -1.71
CA SER A 82 -1.36 4.30 -0.91
C SER A 82 -1.85 4.42 0.54
N VAL A 83 -0.94 4.31 1.49
CA VAL A 83 -1.21 4.51 2.92
C VAL A 83 -0.44 5.73 3.40
N ASP A 84 -1.13 6.65 4.09
CA ASP A 84 -0.52 7.85 4.69
C ASP A 84 0.25 8.71 3.66
N VAL A 85 -0.37 8.93 2.50
CA VAL A 85 0.18 9.76 1.41
C VAL A 85 -0.78 10.91 1.14
N ALA A 86 -0.35 12.13 1.45
CA ALA A 86 -1.18 13.32 1.32
C ALA A 86 -1.39 13.80 -0.12
N ASP A 87 -0.43 13.54 -1.03
CA ASP A 87 -0.49 13.94 -2.43
C ASP A 87 0.27 12.92 -3.30
N GLN A 88 -0.26 12.60 -4.49
CA GLN A 88 0.36 11.68 -5.45
C GLN A 88 1.79 12.10 -5.83
N LYS A 89 2.11 13.39 -5.76
CA LYS A 89 3.48 13.91 -5.99
C LYS A 89 4.50 13.40 -4.98
N MET A 90 4.05 12.95 -3.82
CA MET A 90 4.90 12.37 -2.78
C MET A 90 5.25 10.90 -3.05
N LEU A 91 4.68 10.29 -4.09
CA LEU A 91 5.09 8.95 -4.52
C LEU A 91 6.39 9.04 -5.33
N PRO A 92 7.46 8.34 -4.91
CA PRO A 92 8.80 8.51 -5.48
C PRO A 92 8.95 7.87 -6.87
N TYR A 93 8.41 6.65 -7.03
CA TYR A 93 8.69 5.78 -8.19
C TYR A 93 7.44 5.42 -9.02
N HIS A 94 6.26 5.88 -8.60
CA HIS A 94 4.95 5.50 -9.16
C HIS A 94 4.11 6.72 -9.57
N ARG A 95 4.75 7.80 -10.02
CA ARG A 95 4.06 9.05 -10.41
C ARG A 95 3.10 8.89 -11.60
N ASP A 96 3.37 7.90 -12.45
CA ASP A 96 2.56 7.59 -13.64
C ASP A 96 1.57 6.43 -13.39
N ILE A 97 1.46 5.96 -12.14
CA ILE A 97 0.50 4.93 -11.76
C ILE A 97 -0.75 5.59 -11.20
N ASP A 98 -1.91 5.15 -11.69
CA ASP A 98 -3.20 5.50 -11.12
C ASP A 98 -3.41 4.75 -9.81
N ILE A 99 -3.51 5.51 -8.71
CA ILE A 99 -3.78 4.95 -7.38
C ILE A 99 -5.28 4.63 -7.29
N ASP A 100 -5.60 3.36 -7.07
CA ASP A 100 -7.00 2.92 -7.02
C ASP A 100 -7.66 3.27 -5.67
N LEU A 101 -6.89 3.28 -4.58
CA LEU A 101 -7.38 3.57 -3.23
C LEU A 101 -6.33 4.29 -2.38
N VAL A 102 -6.75 5.36 -1.72
CA VAL A 102 -5.95 6.09 -0.71
C VAL A 102 -6.55 5.82 0.66
N ILE A 103 -5.71 5.45 1.63
CA ILE A 103 -6.09 5.26 3.03
C ILE A 103 -5.30 6.27 3.88
N ASP A 104 -6.03 7.16 4.55
CA ASP A 104 -5.54 8.21 5.45
C ASP A 104 -6.01 8.01 6.90
#